data_AF-A0A7S1GLN5-F1
#
_entry.id   AF-A0A7S1GLN5-F1
#
_cell.length_a   1.000
_cell.length_b   1.000
_cell.length_c   1.000
_cell.angle_alpha   90.00
_cell.angle_beta   90.00
_cell.angle_gamma   90.00
#
_symmetry.space_group_name_H-M   'P 1'
#
loop_
_entity.id
_entity.type
_entity.pdbx_description
1 polymer ?
#
loop_
_entity_poly.entity_id
_entity_poly.type
_entity_poly.pdbx_seq_one_letter_code
_entity_poly.pdbx_strand_id
1 'polypeptide(L)'
;PSWLKEKISENRTDDLACFLNVDIFKSIVGDFIEEDWRPYCTELVDKTGDIIMAALSESLDKTTSHDRFPSLRALVRKHGEHAARGLVQEARNQMEAHLSLEKHPYTQDHVLFENIACARHRGLKRELEVALRLDQPNKGGDGVQQQQQGGGGVVYDTTAIRAIVDAVFDRNRRKTVEEHMAEDMEIVLESYGKVATKRVIDRTPQICWQVFRSLGPAVQDTLWNLTDDKLQEAMQDTSDFALKHKALTEELEEMNKALTIFQSLL
;
A
#
# COMPACT_ATOMS: atom_id res chain seq x y z
N PRO A 1 19.83 -17.84 8.25
CA PRO A 1 18.73 -18.84 8.13
C PRO A 1 19.13 -20.08 7.29
N SER A 2 18.55 -21.26 7.53
CA SER A 2 18.90 -22.51 6.81
C SER A 2 18.55 -22.46 5.32
N TRP A 3 17.36 -21.97 4.97
CA TRP A 3 16.88 -21.86 3.58
C TRP A 3 17.80 -20.98 2.71
N LEU A 4 18.40 -19.94 3.29
CA LEU A 4 19.29 -19.03 2.57
C LEU A 4 20.64 -19.70 2.25
N LYS A 5 21.14 -20.55 3.16
CA LYS A 5 22.35 -21.34 2.93
C LYS A 5 22.14 -22.34 1.80
N GLU A 6 20.98 -23.00 1.75
CA GLU A 6 20.60 -23.92 0.67
C GLU A 6 20.56 -23.17 -0.68
N LYS A 7 19.84 -22.05 -0.75
CA LYS A 7 19.73 -21.23 -1.97
C LYS A 7 21.08 -20.68 -2.44
N ILE A 8 21.99 -20.32 -1.53
CA ILE A 8 23.37 -19.92 -1.85
C ILE A 8 24.20 -21.10 -2.37
N SER A 9 24.08 -22.27 -1.74
CA SER A 9 24.83 -23.45 -2.16
C SER A 9 24.42 -23.96 -3.55
N GLU A 10 23.14 -23.87 -3.89
CA GLU A 10 22.58 -24.31 -5.17
C GLU A 10 22.89 -23.35 -6.33
N ASN A 11 23.07 -22.06 -6.04
CA ASN A 11 23.27 -20.99 -7.03
C ASN A 11 24.68 -20.37 -6.94
N ARG A 12 25.65 -21.12 -6.42
CA ARG A 12 27.03 -20.65 -6.26
C ARG A 12 27.64 -20.38 -7.63
N THR A 13 28.10 -19.15 -7.84
CA THR A 13 28.86 -18.73 -9.01
C THR A 13 30.37 -18.87 -8.75
N ASP A 14 31.18 -18.77 -9.80
CA ASP A 14 32.65 -18.71 -9.69
C ASP A 14 33.15 -17.33 -9.17
N ASP A 15 32.23 -16.45 -8.75
CA ASP A 15 32.55 -15.14 -8.23
C ASP A 15 33.26 -15.21 -6.87
N LEU A 16 34.07 -14.20 -6.58
CA LEU A 16 34.74 -14.04 -5.29
C LEU A 16 33.72 -14.01 -4.16
N ALA A 17 33.91 -14.87 -3.15
CA ALA A 17 32.99 -15.02 -2.02
C ALA A 17 32.82 -13.76 -1.14
N CYS A 18 33.66 -12.74 -1.31
CA CYS A 18 33.51 -11.45 -0.64
C CYS A 18 32.45 -10.55 -1.31
N PHE A 19 32.01 -10.88 -2.52
CA PHE A 19 30.90 -10.18 -3.18
C PHE A 19 29.61 -10.98 -3.00
N LEU A 20 28.54 -10.24 -2.71
CA LEU A 20 27.21 -10.82 -2.65
C LEU A 20 26.75 -11.19 -4.05
N ASN A 21 26.19 -12.40 -4.20
CA ASN A 21 25.57 -12.81 -5.45
C ASN A 21 24.27 -12.00 -5.67
N VAL A 22 24.36 -11.06 -6.59
CA VAL A 22 23.27 -10.12 -6.91
C VAL A 22 22.06 -10.83 -7.52
N ASP A 23 22.27 -11.94 -8.22
CA ASP A 23 21.17 -12.66 -8.87
C ASP A 23 20.33 -13.45 -7.87
N ILE A 24 20.98 -14.04 -6.86
CA ILE A 24 20.27 -14.62 -5.70
C ILE A 24 19.48 -13.53 -4.97
N PHE A 25 20.09 -12.37 -4.76
CA PHE A 25 19.42 -11.24 -4.12
C PHE A 25 18.17 -10.80 -4.89
N LYS A 26 18.29 -10.59 -6.21
CA LYS A 26 17.17 -10.24 -7.10
C LYS A 26 16.08 -11.31 -7.08
N SER A 27 16.45 -12.59 -7.13
CA SER A 27 15.49 -13.69 -7.05
C SER A 27 14.70 -13.63 -5.76
N ILE A 28 15.36 -13.51 -4.61
CA ILE A 28 14.69 -13.44 -3.31
C ILE A 28 13.77 -12.22 -3.22
N VAL A 29 14.22 -11.04 -3.66
CA VAL A 29 13.38 -9.85 -3.69
C VAL A 29 12.18 -10.04 -4.63
N GLY A 30 12.37 -10.68 -5.77
CA GLY A 30 11.30 -11.03 -6.69
C GLY A 30 10.24 -11.91 -6.04
N ASP A 31 10.65 -12.96 -5.32
CA ASP A 31 9.76 -13.86 -4.58
C ASP A 31 8.94 -13.07 -3.54
N PHE A 32 9.60 -12.20 -2.75
CA PHE A 32 8.91 -11.31 -1.78
C PHE A 32 7.88 -10.40 -2.43
N ILE A 33 8.18 -9.83 -3.60
CA ILE A 33 7.23 -8.95 -4.30
C ILE A 33 6.00 -9.73 -4.75
N GLU A 34 6.19 -10.93 -5.29
CA GLU A 34 5.11 -11.76 -5.81
C GLU A 34 4.24 -12.36 -4.69
N GLU A 35 4.87 -12.87 -3.64
CA GLU A 35 4.19 -13.60 -2.57
C GLU A 35 3.62 -12.66 -1.51
N ASP A 36 4.38 -11.64 -1.09
CA ASP A 36 4.04 -10.84 0.07
C ASP A 36 3.51 -9.44 -0.26
N TRP A 37 3.83 -8.84 -1.41
CA TRP A 37 3.44 -7.43 -1.68
C TRP A 37 2.31 -7.32 -2.69
N ARG A 38 2.42 -8.02 -3.82
CA ARG A 38 1.44 -7.99 -4.92
C ARG A 38 0.01 -8.28 -4.45
N PRO A 39 -0.27 -9.31 -3.62
CA PRO A 39 -1.64 -9.62 -3.24
C PRO A 39 -2.32 -8.45 -2.50
N TYR A 40 -1.65 -7.86 -1.52
CA TYR A 40 -2.21 -6.74 -0.75
C TYR A 40 -2.35 -5.47 -1.57
N CYS A 41 -1.40 -5.19 -2.48
CA CYS A 41 -1.50 -4.04 -3.37
C CYS A 41 -2.70 -4.18 -4.31
N THR A 42 -2.88 -5.38 -4.88
CA THR A 42 -4.00 -5.70 -5.77
C THR A 42 -5.33 -5.57 -5.02
N GLU A 43 -5.42 -6.15 -3.82
CA GLU A 43 -6.62 -6.05 -2.97
C GLU A 43 -6.98 -4.59 -2.67
N LEU A 44 -6.00 -3.73 -2.40
CA LEU A 44 -6.24 -2.31 -2.13
C LEU A 44 -6.79 -1.58 -3.36
N VAL A 45 -6.27 -1.85 -4.56
CA VAL A 45 -6.77 -1.26 -5.81
C VAL A 45 -8.17 -1.78 -6.12
N ASP A 46 -8.43 -3.07 -5.90
CA ASP A 46 -9.74 -3.67 -6.12
C ASP A 46 -10.80 -3.07 -5.17
N LYS A 47 -10.51 -2.97 -3.88
CA LYS A 47 -11.39 -2.29 -2.90
C LYS A 47 -11.62 -0.83 -3.25
N THR A 48 -10.61 -0.15 -3.76
CA THR A 48 -10.76 1.24 -4.25
C THR A 48 -11.76 1.31 -5.40
N GLY A 49 -11.69 0.35 -6.33
CA GLY A 49 -12.66 0.23 -7.42
C GLY A 49 -14.09 -0.01 -6.92
N ASP A 50 -14.28 -0.92 -5.97
CA ASP A 50 -15.58 -1.21 -5.37
C ASP A 50 -16.19 0.04 -4.71
N ILE A 51 -15.39 0.77 -3.92
CA ILE A 51 -15.82 2.00 -3.24
C ILE A 51 -16.24 3.06 -4.26
N ILE A 52 -15.45 3.27 -5.32
CA ILE A 52 -15.74 4.27 -6.34
C ILE A 52 -17.02 3.92 -7.10
N MET A 53 -17.18 2.66 -7.50
CA MET A 53 -18.37 2.20 -8.22
C MET A 53 -19.63 2.33 -7.36
N ALA A 54 -19.54 2.00 -6.06
CA ALA A 54 -20.64 2.17 -5.12
C ALA A 54 -20.99 3.66 -4.91
N ALA A 55 -19.98 4.50 -4.64
CA ALA A 55 -20.18 5.94 -4.41
C ALA A 55 -20.74 6.66 -5.64
N LEU A 56 -20.29 6.27 -6.83
CA LEU A 56 -20.82 6.78 -8.10
C LEU A 56 -22.28 6.37 -8.26
N SER A 57 -22.60 5.09 -8.06
CA SER A 57 -23.96 4.58 -8.21
C SER A 57 -24.93 5.28 -7.24
N GLU A 58 -24.53 5.41 -5.97
CA GLU A 58 -25.32 6.08 -4.94
C GLU A 58 -25.55 7.56 -5.29
N SER A 59 -24.50 8.24 -5.75
CA SER A 59 -24.56 9.65 -6.15
C SER A 59 -25.49 9.84 -7.35
N LEU A 60 -25.40 8.98 -8.36
CA LEU A 60 -26.28 8.98 -9.52
C LEU A 60 -27.74 8.72 -9.12
N ASP A 61 -28.00 7.74 -8.25
CA ASP A 61 -29.35 7.44 -7.78
C ASP A 61 -29.99 8.62 -7.03
N LYS A 62 -29.21 9.34 -6.22
CA LYS A 62 -29.67 10.54 -5.53
C LYS A 62 -29.97 11.69 -6.51
N THR A 63 -29.05 11.96 -7.45
CA THR A 63 -29.17 13.09 -8.38
C THR A 63 -30.20 12.85 -9.49
N THR A 64 -30.41 11.59 -9.90
CA THR A 64 -31.34 11.20 -10.98
C THR A 64 -32.59 10.49 -10.45
N SER A 65 -32.94 10.75 -9.19
CA SER A 65 -34.09 10.17 -8.48
C SER A 65 -35.45 10.47 -9.11
N HIS A 66 -35.54 11.44 -10.03
CA HIS A 66 -36.76 11.74 -10.77
C HIS A 66 -36.86 10.84 -12.00
N ASP A 67 -37.90 10.00 -12.06
CA ASP A 67 -38.20 9.06 -13.16
C ASP A 67 -38.66 9.73 -14.47
N ARG A 68 -38.36 11.02 -14.62
CA ARG A 68 -38.74 11.83 -15.78
C ARG A 68 -37.92 11.45 -17.03
N PHE A 69 -36.62 11.17 -16.85
CA PHE A 69 -35.69 10.91 -17.95
C PHE A 69 -34.90 9.61 -17.73
N PRO A 70 -35.53 8.42 -17.88
CA PRO A 70 -34.87 7.14 -17.66
C PRO A 70 -33.69 6.91 -18.63
N SER A 71 -33.82 7.34 -19.88
CA SER A 71 -32.75 7.22 -20.89
C SER A 71 -31.53 8.08 -20.55
N LEU A 72 -31.73 9.32 -20.10
CA LEU A 72 -30.65 10.18 -19.61
C LEU A 72 -29.95 9.58 -18.39
N ARG A 73 -30.71 9.04 -17.44
CA ARG A 73 -30.15 8.36 -16.27
C ARG A 73 -29.27 7.17 -16.67
N ALA A 74 -29.74 6.34 -17.60
CA ALA A 74 -28.97 5.20 -18.12
C ALA A 74 -27.70 5.66 -18.85
N LEU A 75 -27.78 6.73 -19.65
CA LEU A 75 -26.66 7.33 -20.37
C LEU A 75 -25.58 7.82 -19.39
N VAL A 76 -25.96 8.65 -18.41
CA VAL A 76 -25.04 9.21 -17.43
C VAL A 76 -24.39 8.11 -16.60
N ARG A 77 -25.17 7.09 -16.19
CA ARG A 77 -24.61 5.91 -15.49
C ARG A 77 -23.58 5.19 -16.34
N LYS A 78 -23.89 4.89 -17.60
CA LYS A 78 -22.98 4.18 -18.50
C LYS A 78 -21.65 4.92 -18.66
N HIS A 79 -21.69 6.23 -18.87
CA HIS A 79 -20.49 7.05 -19.03
C HIS A 79 -19.70 7.16 -17.71
N GLY A 80 -20.39 7.39 -16.59
CA GLY A 80 -19.76 7.45 -15.28
C GLY A 80 -19.04 6.16 -14.91
N GLU A 81 -19.70 5.01 -15.09
CA GLU A 81 -19.10 3.71 -14.80
C GLU A 81 -17.95 3.38 -15.77
N HIS A 82 -18.04 3.81 -17.03
CA HIS A 82 -16.95 3.65 -17.98
C HIS A 82 -15.71 4.43 -17.54
N ALA A 83 -15.87 5.70 -17.14
CA ALA A 83 -14.79 6.51 -16.59
C ALA A 83 -14.17 5.88 -15.34
N ALA A 84 -15.01 5.45 -14.39
CA ALA A 84 -14.56 4.79 -13.16
C ALA A 84 -13.76 3.51 -13.44
N ARG A 85 -14.29 2.62 -14.30
CA ARG A 85 -13.58 1.39 -14.71
C ARG A 85 -12.25 1.70 -15.40
N GLY A 86 -12.19 2.72 -16.25
CA GLY A 86 -10.97 3.18 -16.89
C GLY A 86 -9.90 3.61 -15.88
N LEU A 87 -10.28 4.42 -14.90
CA LEU A 87 -9.36 4.88 -13.85
C LEU A 87 -8.85 3.75 -12.95
N VAL A 88 -9.71 2.79 -12.58
CA VAL A 88 -9.32 1.62 -11.79
C VAL A 88 -8.35 0.73 -12.58
N GLN A 89 -8.61 0.53 -13.87
CA GLN A 89 -7.70 -0.25 -14.71
C GLN A 89 -6.33 0.42 -14.85
N GLU A 90 -6.31 1.74 -15.02
CA GLU A 90 -5.07 2.52 -15.07
C GLU A 90 -4.31 2.43 -13.75
N ALA A 91 -5.00 2.48 -12.61
CA ALA A 91 -4.39 2.26 -11.30
C ALA A 91 -3.77 0.87 -11.17
N ARG A 92 -4.45 -0.19 -11.65
CA ARG A 92 -3.87 -1.55 -11.69
C ARG A 92 -2.61 -1.58 -12.53
N ASN A 93 -2.60 -0.97 -13.71
CA ASN A 93 -1.42 -0.92 -14.57
C ASN A 93 -0.26 -0.17 -13.92
N GLN A 94 -0.52 0.96 -13.25
CA GLN A 94 0.51 1.73 -12.54
C GLN A 94 1.08 0.97 -11.34
N MET A 95 0.22 0.30 -10.58
CA MET A 95 0.64 -0.58 -9.48
C MET A 95 1.54 -1.71 -10.02
N GLU A 96 1.12 -2.37 -11.10
CA GLU A 96 1.89 -3.45 -11.72
C GLU A 96 3.26 -3.00 -12.21
N ALA A 97 3.30 -1.84 -12.88
CA ALA A 97 4.54 -1.24 -13.34
C ALA A 97 5.45 -0.90 -12.16
N HIS A 98 4.89 -0.38 -11.06
CA HIS A 98 5.66 -0.07 -9.86
C HIS A 98 6.27 -1.33 -9.22
N LEU A 99 5.49 -2.39 -9.03
CA LEU A 99 5.98 -3.66 -8.48
C LEU A 99 7.02 -4.31 -9.39
N SER A 100 6.83 -4.23 -10.70
CA SER A 100 7.80 -4.73 -11.70
C SER A 100 9.13 -3.99 -11.64
N LEU A 101 9.13 -2.70 -11.34
CA LEU A 101 10.35 -1.92 -11.11
C LEU A 101 11.07 -2.37 -9.84
N GLU A 102 10.35 -2.66 -8.75
CA GLU A 102 10.95 -3.09 -7.48
C GLU A 102 11.66 -4.46 -7.58
N LYS A 103 11.30 -5.30 -8.58
CA LYS A 103 12.02 -6.56 -8.89
C LYS A 103 13.46 -6.35 -9.33
N HIS A 104 13.83 -5.12 -9.67
CA HIS A 104 15.18 -4.73 -10.05
C HIS A 104 15.75 -3.82 -8.97
N PRO A 105 16.36 -4.36 -7.90
CA PRO A 105 16.67 -3.59 -6.72
C PRO A 105 17.52 -2.36 -7.02
N TYR A 106 17.00 -1.20 -6.62
CA TYR A 106 17.63 0.09 -6.89
C TYR A 106 17.57 0.96 -5.64
N THR A 107 18.69 1.59 -5.32
CA THR A 107 18.73 2.72 -4.39
C THR A 107 20.08 3.42 -4.50
N GLN A 108 20.06 4.75 -4.40
CA GLN A 108 21.25 5.57 -4.17
C GLN A 108 21.22 6.20 -2.76
N ASP A 109 20.29 5.75 -1.92
CA ASP A 109 20.08 6.31 -0.60
C ASP A 109 21.16 5.84 0.39
N HIS A 110 21.82 6.79 1.04
CA HIS A 110 22.74 6.55 2.14
C HIS A 110 22.12 5.72 3.26
N VAL A 111 20.80 5.80 3.45
CA VAL A 111 20.06 5.05 4.48
C VAL A 111 20.27 3.54 4.34
N LEU A 112 20.42 3.01 3.11
CA LEU A 112 20.71 1.58 2.94
C LEU A 112 22.08 1.24 3.54
N PHE A 113 23.11 2.04 3.26
CA PHE A 113 24.45 1.80 3.78
C PHE A 113 24.53 1.97 5.29
N GLU A 114 23.82 2.95 5.86
CA GLU A 114 23.72 3.11 7.31
C GLU A 114 23.02 1.91 7.97
N ASN A 115 21.92 1.43 7.37
CA ASN A 115 21.20 0.25 7.85
C ASN A 115 22.09 -1.00 7.82
N ILE A 116 22.80 -1.23 6.72
CA ILE A 116 23.74 -2.35 6.57
C ILE A 116 24.87 -2.23 7.59
N ALA A 117 25.49 -1.05 7.72
CA ALA A 117 26.57 -0.83 8.67
C ALA A 117 26.12 -1.09 10.12
N CYS A 118 24.94 -0.60 10.51
CA CYS A 118 24.38 -0.87 11.82
C CYS A 118 24.06 -2.37 12.03
N ALA A 119 23.51 -3.02 11.02
CA ALA A 119 23.10 -4.43 11.09
C ALA A 119 24.32 -5.38 11.18
N ARG A 120 25.39 -5.12 10.43
CA ARG A 120 26.65 -5.90 10.49
C ARG A 120 27.25 -5.98 11.89
N HIS A 121 27.21 -4.88 12.62
CA HIS A 121 27.76 -4.85 13.98
C HIS A 121 26.78 -5.37 15.04
N ARG A 122 25.49 -5.50 14.71
CA ARG A 122 24.43 -5.86 15.67
C ARG A 122 24.60 -7.28 16.22
N GLY A 123 24.89 -8.26 15.35
CA GLY A 123 25.11 -9.65 15.74
C GLY A 123 26.28 -9.80 16.69
N LEU A 124 27.45 -9.30 16.27
CA LEU A 124 28.68 -9.32 17.07
C LEU A 124 28.53 -8.56 18.40
N LYS A 125 27.88 -7.39 18.37
CA LYS A 125 27.59 -6.61 19.58
C LYS A 125 26.72 -7.39 20.56
N ARG A 126 25.65 -8.04 20.08
CA ARG A 126 24.77 -8.87 20.92
C ARG A 126 25.52 -10.06 21.50
N GLU A 127 26.37 -10.73 20.73
CA GLU A 127 27.19 -11.83 21.22
C GLU A 127 28.15 -11.38 22.33
N LEU A 128 28.75 -10.19 22.19
CA LEU A 128 29.59 -9.58 23.23
C LEU A 128 28.77 -9.21 24.47
N GLU A 129 27.60 -8.60 24.30
CA GLU A 129 26.70 -8.24 25.41
C GLU A 129 26.30 -9.46 26.23
N VAL A 130 25.91 -10.55 25.57
CA VAL A 130 25.57 -11.82 26.23
C VAL A 130 26.79 -12.44 26.92
N ALA A 131 27.95 -12.48 26.23
CA ALA A 131 29.16 -13.08 26.79
C ALA A 131 29.69 -12.31 28.01
N LEU A 132 29.50 -10.98 28.02
CA LEU A 132 29.81 -10.10 29.14
C LEU A 132 28.67 -10.00 30.17
N ARG A 133 27.53 -10.68 29.95
CA ARG A 133 26.32 -10.65 30.82
C ARG A 133 25.76 -9.24 31.03
N LEU A 134 25.88 -8.38 30.01
CA LEU A 134 25.34 -7.01 30.00
C LEU A 134 23.83 -6.99 29.69
N ASP A 135 23.26 -8.13 29.30
CA ASP A 135 21.85 -8.34 28.96
C ASP A 135 20.96 -8.59 30.19
N GLN A 136 21.54 -8.78 31.37
CA GLN A 136 20.80 -8.97 32.61
C GLN A 136 20.27 -7.62 33.13
N PRO A 137 18.96 -7.48 33.39
CA PRO A 137 18.45 -6.27 34.01
C PRO A 137 19.11 -6.14 35.39
N ASN A 138 19.79 -5.01 35.62
CA ASN A 138 20.26 -4.63 36.95
C ASN A 138 19.06 -4.69 37.91
N LYS A 139 18.98 -5.75 38.73
CA LYS A 139 18.13 -5.78 39.93
C LYS A 139 18.76 -4.89 41.01
N GLY A 140 18.94 -3.62 40.70
CA GLY A 140 19.66 -2.68 41.55
C GLY A 140 19.46 -1.27 41.07
N GLY A 141 18.31 -0.69 41.40
CA GLY A 141 18.02 0.70 41.08
C GLY A 141 16.57 1.10 41.29
N ASP A 142 16.00 0.79 42.45
CA ASP A 142 15.17 1.74 43.19
C ASP A 142 14.78 1.16 44.56
N GLY A 143 15.22 1.85 45.62
CA GLY A 143 14.60 1.76 46.93
C GLY A 143 15.18 0.75 47.93
N VAL A 144 15.71 1.33 49.02
CA VAL A 144 15.73 0.80 50.40
C VAL A 144 16.88 -0.13 50.79
N GLN A 145 17.65 0.38 51.77
CA GLN A 145 18.66 -0.31 52.54
C GLN A 145 18.07 -1.57 53.21
N GLN A 146 18.62 -2.74 52.92
CA GLN A 146 18.64 -3.87 53.86
C GLN A 146 19.86 -4.75 53.59
N GLN A 147 20.55 -5.06 54.68
CA GLN A 147 21.75 -5.88 54.73
C GLN A 147 21.47 -7.34 54.34
N GLN A 148 22.53 -7.98 53.86
CA GLN A 148 22.81 -9.42 53.76
C GLN A 148 22.42 -10.16 52.46
N GLN A 149 23.52 -10.63 51.85
CA GLN A 149 23.71 -11.88 51.10
C GLN A 149 23.14 -11.99 49.68
N GLY A 150 24.08 -12.12 48.73
CA GLY A 150 23.87 -12.98 47.56
C GLY A 150 23.39 -12.32 46.28
N GLY A 151 24.03 -11.24 45.82
CA GLY A 151 23.83 -10.69 44.47
C GLY A 151 25.15 -10.65 43.71
N GLY A 152 25.55 -11.79 43.13
CA GLY A 152 26.82 -11.94 42.41
C GLY A 152 26.88 -11.13 41.12
N GLY A 153 27.20 -9.84 41.22
CA GLY A 153 27.70 -9.05 40.09
C GLY A 153 29.05 -9.63 39.66
N VAL A 154 29.13 -10.13 38.43
CA VAL A 154 30.40 -10.66 37.91
C VAL A 154 31.35 -9.48 37.70
N VAL A 155 32.33 -9.34 38.61
CA VAL A 155 33.44 -8.41 38.41
C VAL A 155 34.43 -9.10 37.49
N TYR A 156 34.42 -8.73 36.21
CA TYR A 156 35.46 -9.17 35.28
C TYR A 156 36.70 -8.30 35.48
N ASP A 157 37.87 -8.93 35.59
CA ASP A 157 39.13 -8.22 35.46
C ASP A 157 39.45 -7.99 33.97
N THR A 158 40.40 -7.09 33.69
CA THR A 158 40.77 -6.74 32.31
C THR A 158 41.23 -7.95 31.49
N THR A 159 41.80 -8.97 32.14
CA THR A 159 42.26 -10.20 31.45
C THR A 159 41.09 -11.11 31.07
N ALA A 160 40.10 -11.28 31.94
CA ALA A 160 38.87 -12.01 31.63
C ALA A 160 38.05 -11.32 30.53
N ILE A 161 37.94 -9.99 30.56
CA ILE A 161 37.27 -9.22 29.49
C ILE A 161 37.97 -9.49 28.15
N ARG A 162 39.30 -9.39 28.12
CA ARG A 162 40.08 -9.65 26.90
C ARG A 162 39.87 -11.08 26.39
N ALA A 163 39.93 -12.08 27.27
CA ALA A 163 39.71 -13.47 26.90
C ALA A 163 38.30 -13.73 26.34
N ILE A 164 37.27 -13.09 26.91
CA ILE A 164 35.88 -13.18 26.42
C ILE A 164 35.76 -12.53 25.04
N VAL A 165 36.32 -11.32 24.87
CA VAL A 165 36.33 -10.61 23.59
C VAL A 165 37.04 -11.45 22.52
N ASP A 166 38.27 -11.91 22.80
CA ASP A 166 39.05 -12.73 21.88
C ASP A 166 38.30 -14.01 21.49
N ALA A 167 37.64 -14.69 22.44
CA ALA A 167 36.85 -15.88 22.17
C ALA A 167 35.64 -15.62 21.24
N VAL A 168 34.95 -14.49 21.40
CA VAL A 168 33.82 -14.10 20.52
C VAL A 168 34.32 -13.79 19.12
N PHE A 169 35.41 -13.03 18.98
CA PHE A 169 36.00 -12.73 17.68
C PHE A 169 36.56 -13.98 16.98
N ASP A 170 37.20 -14.90 17.73
CA ASP A 170 37.70 -16.16 17.18
C ASP A 170 36.57 -17.07 16.70
N ARG A 171 35.45 -17.13 17.42
CA ARG A 171 34.26 -17.85 16.96
C ARG A 171 33.74 -17.25 15.66
N ASN A 172 33.66 -15.92 15.56
CA ASN A 172 33.20 -15.26 14.34
C ASN A 172 34.13 -15.52 13.16
N ARG A 173 35.46 -15.59 13.36
CA ARG A 173 36.44 -15.93 12.32
C ARG A 173 36.40 -17.38 11.84
N ARG A 174 35.89 -18.30 12.67
CA ARG A 174 35.78 -19.73 12.35
C ARG A 174 34.52 -20.08 11.55
N LYS A 175 33.63 -19.10 11.32
CA LYS A 175 32.47 -19.29 10.43
C LYS A 175 32.96 -19.68 9.03
N THR A 176 32.20 -20.56 8.41
CA THR A 176 32.44 -20.95 7.01
C THR A 176 32.19 -19.78 6.08
N VAL A 177 32.70 -19.87 4.85
CA VAL A 177 32.44 -18.85 3.81
C VAL A 177 30.94 -18.74 3.55
N GLU A 178 30.24 -19.87 3.47
CA GLU A 178 28.81 -19.95 3.27
C GLU A 178 28.02 -19.31 4.42
N GLU A 179 28.51 -19.42 5.66
CA GLU A 179 27.91 -18.74 6.82
C GLU A 179 28.05 -17.23 6.76
N HIS A 180 29.24 -16.74 6.42
CA HIS A 180 29.46 -15.32 6.24
C HIS A 180 28.63 -14.75 5.08
N MET A 181 28.58 -15.45 3.94
CA MET A 181 27.78 -15.05 2.80
C MET A 181 26.27 -15.02 3.13
N ALA A 182 25.77 -16.03 3.85
CA ALA A 182 24.36 -16.06 4.26
C ALA A 182 24.03 -14.94 5.24
N GLU A 183 24.90 -14.65 6.21
CA GLU A 183 24.71 -13.56 7.16
C GLU A 183 24.74 -12.18 6.47
N ASP A 184 25.72 -11.93 5.60
CA ASP A 184 25.78 -10.68 4.83
C ASP A 184 24.57 -10.53 3.89
N MET A 185 24.14 -11.61 3.23
CA MET A 185 22.96 -11.60 2.35
C MET A 185 21.69 -11.28 3.15
N GLU A 186 21.51 -11.90 4.32
CA GLU A 186 20.38 -11.63 5.22
C GLU A 186 20.36 -10.15 5.66
N ILE A 187 21.51 -9.60 6.05
CA ILE A 187 21.63 -8.20 6.46
C ILE A 187 21.24 -7.25 5.32
N VAL A 188 21.74 -7.50 4.11
CA VAL A 188 21.45 -6.64 2.96
C VAL A 188 19.98 -6.77 2.54
N LEU A 189 19.41 -7.97 2.56
CA LEU A 189 17.97 -8.20 2.32
C LEU A 189 17.10 -7.48 3.34
N GLU A 190 17.40 -7.60 4.64
CA GLU A 190 16.65 -6.92 5.70
C GLU A 190 16.71 -5.39 5.53
N SER A 191 17.91 -4.88 5.22
CA SER A 191 18.14 -3.44 5.08
C SER A 191 17.48 -2.87 3.83
N TYR A 192 17.57 -3.58 2.70
CA TYR A 192 16.89 -3.20 1.46
C TYR A 192 15.38 -3.32 1.58
N GLY A 193 14.90 -4.41 2.18
CA GLY A 193 13.48 -4.67 2.43
C GLY A 193 12.82 -3.49 3.15
N LYS A 194 13.44 -2.95 4.20
CA LYS A 194 12.93 -1.75 4.89
C LYS A 194 12.72 -0.55 3.97
N VAL A 195 13.67 -0.29 3.08
CA VAL A 195 13.61 0.85 2.15
C VAL A 195 12.55 0.61 1.08
N ALA A 196 12.55 -0.59 0.47
CA ALA A 196 11.64 -0.95 -0.60
C ALA A 196 10.18 -1.08 -0.11
N THR A 197 9.95 -1.72 1.04
CA THR A 197 8.61 -1.79 1.66
C THR A 197 8.04 -0.41 1.92
N LYS A 198 8.84 0.55 2.40
CA LYS A 198 8.38 1.93 2.59
C LYS A 198 7.89 2.54 1.27
N ARG A 199 8.63 2.37 0.17
CA ARG A 199 8.22 2.88 -1.15
C ARG A 199 6.89 2.29 -1.59
N VAL A 200 6.68 0.99 -1.42
CA VAL A 200 5.43 0.31 -1.80
C VAL A 200 4.25 0.78 -0.94
N ILE A 201 4.47 0.91 0.38
CA ILE A 201 3.45 1.41 1.33
C ILE A 201 3.10 2.88 1.03
N ASP A 202 4.04 3.70 0.58
CA ASP A 202 3.78 5.08 0.22
C ASP A 202 3.11 5.19 -1.16
N ARG A 203 3.58 4.40 -2.14
CA ARG A 203 3.18 4.56 -3.54
C ARG A 203 1.81 3.97 -3.86
N THR A 204 1.47 2.80 -3.33
CA THR A 204 0.21 2.12 -3.67
C THR A 204 -1.01 2.93 -3.22
N PRO A 205 -1.07 3.47 -1.98
CA PRO A 205 -2.16 4.35 -1.58
C PRO A 205 -2.22 5.66 -2.37
N GLN A 206 -1.09 6.21 -2.81
CA GLN A 206 -1.07 7.39 -3.68
C GLN A 206 -1.73 7.10 -5.04
N ILE A 207 -1.48 5.92 -5.61
CA ILE A 207 -2.14 5.49 -6.85
C ILE A 207 -3.66 5.42 -6.62
N CYS A 208 -4.11 4.78 -5.54
CA CYS A 208 -5.54 4.72 -5.19
C CYS A 208 -6.16 6.12 -4.98
N TRP A 209 -5.45 7.00 -4.27
CA TRP A 209 -5.87 8.39 -4.07
C TRP A 209 -6.04 9.16 -5.38
N GLN A 210 -5.16 8.92 -6.34
CA GLN A 210 -5.25 9.54 -7.66
C GLN A 210 -6.53 9.14 -8.40
N VAL A 211 -7.03 7.91 -8.21
CA VAL A 211 -8.31 7.44 -8.77
C VAL A 211 -9.46 8.30 -8.25
N PHE A 212 -9.54 8.49 -6.92
CA PHE A 212 -10.57 9.34 -6.31
C PHE A 212 -10.51 10.78 -6.81
N ARG A 213 -9.31 11.36 -6.88
CA ARG A 213 -9.10 12.74 -7.35
C ARG A 213 -9.48 12.92 -8.83
N SER A 214 -9.27 11.89 -9.64
CA SER A 214 -9.49 11.96 -11.09
C SER A 214 -10.91 11.59 -11.51
N LEU A 215 -11.72 11.02 -10.61
CA LEU A 215 -13.07 10.55 -10.92
C LEU A 215 -13.96 11.66 -11.47
N GLY A 216 -14.11 12.78 -10.75
CA GLY A 216 -14.94 13.90 -11.17
C GLY A 216 -14.56 14.42 -12.56
N PRO A 217 -13.29 14.82 -12.78
CA PRO A 217 -12.81 15.25 -14.08
C PRO A 217 -13.01 14.22 -15.19
N ALA A 218 -12.76 12.94 -14.94
CA ALA A 218 -12.93 11.89 -15.94
C ALA A 218 -14.39 11.67 -16.33
N VAL A 219 -15.30 11.66 -15.36
CA VAL A 219 -16.75 11.58 -15.62
C VAL A 219 -17.19 12.79 -16.44
N GLN A 220 -16.76 13.99 -16.05
CA GLN A 220 -16.98 15.22 -16.80
C GLN A 220 -16.48 15.08 -18.24
N ASP A 221 -15.22 14.74 -18.47
CA ASP A 221 -14.69 14.58 -19.83
C ASP A 221 -15.51 13.59 -20.67
N THR A 222 -15.92 12.46 -20.10
CA THR A 222 -16.77 11.49 -20.82
C THR A 222 -18.17 12.00 -21.16
N LEU A 223 -18.73 12.91 -20.37
CA LEU A 223 -20.04 13.51 -20.63
C LEU A 223 -19.96 14.67 -21.63
N TRP A 224 -18.88 15.46 -21.62
CA TRP A 224 -18.67 16.54 -22.59
C TRP A 224 -18.48 16.03 -24.03
N ASN A 225 -18.04 14.78 -24.17
CA ASN A 225 -17.90 14.11 -25.47
C ASN A 225 -19.23 13.56 -26.04
N LEU A 226 -20.37 13.83 -25.40
CA LEU A 226 -21.70 13.48 -25.91
C LEU A 226 -22.13 14.42 -27.03
N THR A 227 -22.72 13.87 -28.09
CA THR A 227 -23.30 14.65 -29.18
C THR A 227 -24.71 15.15 -28.82
N ASP A 228 -25.10 16.30 -29.35
CA ASP A 228 -26.42 16.90 -29.13
C ASP A 228 -27.57 15.94 -29.49
N ASP A 229 -27.42 15.18 -30.58
CA ASP A 229 -28.40 14.18 -31.00
C ASP A 229 -28.67 13.12 -29.93
N LYS A 230 -27.62 12.65 -29.25
CA LYS A 230 -27.72 11.64 -28.18
C LYS A 230 -28.34 12.23 -26.91
N LEU A 231 -28.07 13.50 -26.63
CA LEU A 231 -28.70 14.19 -25.51
C LEU A 231 -30.20 14.40 -25.78
N GLN A 232 -30.57 14.80 -26.99
CA GLN A 232 -31.97 14.98 -27.38
C GLN A 232 -32.76 13.67 -27.32
N GLU A 233 -32.17 12.56 -27.77
CA GLU A 233 -32.77 11.22 -27.63
C GLU A 233 -32.93 10.82 -26.16
N ALA A 234 -31.92 11.11 -25.32
CA ALA A 234 -31.93 10.73 -23.92
C ALA A 234 -32.86 11.59 -23.03
N MET A 235 -33.18 12.82 -23.45
CA MET A 235 -34.06 13.77 -22.76
C MET A 235 -35.55 13.62 -23.11
N GLN A 236 -35.95 12.56 -23.81
CA GLN A 236 -37.37 12.33 -24.08
C GLN A 236 -38.10 11.95 -22.79
N ASP A 237 -39.20 12.66 -22.51
CA ASP A 237 -40.07 12.41 -21.35
C ASP A 237 -40.73 11.02 -21.47
N THR A 238 -40.86 10.34 -20.33
CA THR A 238 -41.67 9.13 -20.25
C THR A 238 -43.13 9.46 -20.58
N SER A 239 -43.82 8.62 -21.36
CA SER A 239 -45.21 8.85 -21.77
C SER A 239 -46.14 9.15 -20.59
N ASP A 240 -45.92 8.47 -19.47
CA ASP A 240 -46.70 8.64 -18.24
C ASP A 240 -46.46 9.98 -17.55
N PHE A 241 -45.21 10.49 -17.59
CA PHE A 241 -44.91 11.81 -17.05
C PHE A 241 -45.52 12.90 -17.92
N ALA A 242 -45.43 12.76 -19.25
CA ALA A 242 -46.04 13.70 -20.18
C ALA A 242 -47.58 13.78 -19.99
N LEU A 243 -48.24 12.65 -19.78
CA LEU A 243 -49.68 12.58 -19.49
C LEU A 243 -50.04 13.23 -18.15
N LYS A 244 -49.30 12.92 -17.08
CA LYS A 244 -49.51 13.53 -15.75
C LYS A 244 -49.27 15.03 -15.77
N HIS A 245 -48.19 15.48 -16.42
CA HIS A 245 -47.88 16.90 -16.54
C HIS A 245 -49.00 17.63 -17.30
N LYS A 246 -49.48 17.05 -18.40
CA LYS A 246 -50.59 17.62 -19.17
C LYS A 246 -51.86 17.74 -18.33
N ALA A 247 -52.25 16.69 -17.61
CA ALA A 247 -53.41 16.70 -16.72
C ALA A 247 -53.29 17.77 -15.61
N LEU A 248 -52.11 17.88 -14.98
CA LEU A 248 -51.83 18.90 -13.97
C LEU A 248 -51.90 20.32 -14.54
N THR A 249 -51.39 20.56 -15.76
CA THR A 249 -51.50 21.87 -16.41
C THR A 249 -52.94 22.22 -16.77
N GLU A 250 -53.74 21.24 -17.21
CA GLU A 250 -55.17 21.43 -17.49
C GLU A 250 -55.93 21.76 -16.20
N GLU A 251 -55.66 21.07 -15.10
CA GLU A 251 -56.27 21.34 -13.79
C GLU A 251 -55.88 22.73 -13.23
N LEU A 252 -54.63 23.14 -13.41
CA LEU A 252 -54.16 24.48 -13.07
C LEU A 252 -54.86 25.57 -13.89
N GLU A 253 -55.04 25.35 -15.19
CA GLU A 253 -55.79 26.27 -16.04
C GLU A 253 -57.25 26.38 -15.60
N GLU A 254 -57.90 25.26 -15.25
CA GLU A 254 -59.28 25.26 -14.76
C GLU A 254 -59.41 25.99 -13.43
N MET A 255 -58.49 25.76 -12.48
CA MET A 255 -58.44 26.52 -11.22
C MET A 255 -58.24 28.01 -11.47
N ASN A 256 -57.31 28.37 -12.38
CA ASN A 256 -57.03 29.77 -12.66
C ASN A 256 -58.24 30.47 -13.29
N LYS A 257 -58.93 29.79 -14.22
CA LYS A 257 -60.21 30.25 -14.80
C LYS A 257 -61.26 30.48 -13.70
N ALA A 258 -61.43 29.53 -12.79
CA ALA A 258 -62.34 29.66 -11.65
C ALA A 258 -61.98 30.85 -10.75
N LEU A 259 -60.69 31.07 -10.49
CA LEU A 259 -60.17 32.18 -9.69
C LEU A 259 -60.47 33.54 -10.34
N THR A 260 -60.28 33.68 -11.65
CA THR A 260 -60.71 34.88 -12.39
C THR A 260 -62.22 35.11 -12.34
N ILE A 261 -63.03 34.05 -12.39
CA ILE A 261 -64.49 34.17 -12.26
C ILE A 261 -64.85 34.71 -10.86
N PHE A 262 -64.26 34.14 -9.80
CA PHE A 262 -64.48 34.63 -8.44
C PHE A 262 -64.02 36.09 -8.24
N GLN A 263 -62.90 36.48 -8.85
CA GLN A 263 -62.43 37.87 -8.82
C GLN A 263 -63.35 38.83 -9.59
N SER A 264 -64.05 38.35 -10.62
CA SER A 264 -65.01 39.17 -11.39
C SER A 264 -66.39 39.32 -10.73
N LEU A 265 -66.68 38.53 -9.70
CA LEU A 265 -67.93 38.57 -8.93
C LEU A 265 -67.82 39.43 -7.64
N LEU A 266 -66.61 39.89 -7.31
CA LEU A 266 -66.29 40.83 -6.23
C LEU A 266 -66.19 42.25 -6.77
#